data_AF-A0AAD6RHS7-F1
#
_entry.id   AF-A0AAD6RHS7-F1
#
_cell.length_a   1.000
_cell.length_b   1.000
_cell.length_c   1.000
_cell.angle_alpha   90.00
_cell.angle_beta   90.00
_cell.angle_gamma   90.00
#
_symmetry.space_group_name_H-M   'P 1'
#
loop_
_entity.id
_entity.type
_entity.pdbx_description
1 polymer ?
#
loop_
_entity_poly.entity_id
_entity_poly.type
_entity_poly.pdbx_seq_one_letter_code
_entity_poly.pdbx_strand_id
1 'polypeptide(L)'
;MRDRVQDTLSAHRNVLVSLLSRYVEQGKGILHPNNLIDELDNIVCDDAARLSLREGPFSEVLKAAHEAIVLPPFVAVSIRPRPGVWEFVRVDVSQLKVEELTVSEYLRFKEELVDGPTSHVSMTLFCLMTLMCLSLILSPSTAGFPRPTRSSSIGNGVQFLNRHLSSNMFRNKDTLEPLLDFLRVHKYKGHALMLNDRIKSVSRLQSALLKAEEYISKLPSETLYTEFEYTFQGMGFGERVGGYCSSGTGDDASSLGHTPSS
;
A
#
# COMPACT_ATOMS: atom_id res chain seq x y z
N MET A 1 -11.46 -12.46 -10.93
CA MET A 1 -10.90 -13.78 -11.29
C MET A 1 -11.95 -14.88 -11.39
N ARG A 2 -12.96 -14.90 -10.50
CA ARG A 2 -14.02 -15.90 -10.47
C ARG A 2 -14.60 -16.25 -11.85
N ASP A 3 -15.05 -15.25 -12.61
CA ASP A 3 -15.70 -15.49 -13.91
C ASP A 3 -14.73 -16.13 -14.91
N ARG A 4 -13.47 -15.69 -14.97
CA ARG A 4 -12.42 -16.34 -15.81
C ARG A 4 -12.24 -17.82 -15.46
N VAL A 5 -12.24 -18.15 -14.17
CA VAL A 5 -12.09 -19.54 -13.71
C VAL A 5 -13.34 -20.35 -14.01
N GLN A 6 -14.53 -19.77 -13.80
CA GLN A 6 -15.82 -20.41 -14.08
C GLN A 6 -16.03 -20.66 -15.59
N ASP A 7 -15.66 -19.70 -16.43
CA ASP A 7 -15.75 -19.82 -17.90
C ASP A 7 -14.83 -20.92 -18.41
N THR A 8 -13.60 -20.98 -17.87
CA THR A 8 -12.66 -22.05 -18.23
C THR A 8 -13.15 -23.42 -17.75
N LEU A 9 -13.69 -23.50 -16.53
CA LEU A 9 -14.31 -24.72 -16.00
C LEU A 9 -15.48 -25.20 -16.86
N SER A 10 -16.24 -24.28 -17.43
CA SER A 10 -17.36 -24.60 -18.32
C SER A 10 -16.87 -25.09 -19.69
N ALA A 11 -15.79 -24.50 -20.22
CA ALA A 11 -15.20 -24.86 -21.50
C ALA A 11 -14.45 -26.20 -21.50
N HIS A 12 -13.74 -26.53 -20.41
CA HIS A 12 -12.88 -27.72 -20.31
C HIS A 12 -13.25 -28.62 -19.11
N ARG A 13 -14.56 -28.80 -18.89
CA ARG A 13 -15.13 -29.46 -17.71
C ARG A 13 -14.45 -30.79 -17.35
N ASN A 14 -14.38 -31.72 -18.30
CA ASN A 14 -13.87 -33.08 -18.04
C ASN A 14 -12.39 -33.08 -17.63
N VAL A 15 -11.59 -32.25 -18.29
CA VAL A 15 -10.14 -32.17 -18.04
C VAL A 15 -9.87 -31.51 -16.69
N LEU A 16 -10.62 -30.45 -16.36
CA LEU A 16 -10.48 -29.74 -15.09
C LEU A 16 -11.04 -30.53 -13.90
N VAL A 17 -12.10 -31.32 -14.09
CA VAL A 17 -12.54 -32.30 -13.08
C VAL A 17 -11.42 -33.29 -12.79
N SER A 18 -10.78 -33.84 -13.84
CA SER A 18 -9.67 -34.78 -13.69
C SER A 18 -8.50 -34.15 -12.92
N LEU A 19 -8.11 -32.93 -13.27
CA LEU A 19 -7.06 -32.18 -12.56
C LEU A 19 -7.41 -31.94 -11.08
N LEU A 20 -8.60 -31.41 -10.81
CA LEU A 20 -9.03 -31.08 -9.46
C LEU A 20 -9.20 -32.34 -8.60
N SER A 21 -9.67 -33.44 -9.20
CA SER A 21 -9.76 -34.74 -8.52
C SER A 21 -8.39 -35.24 -8.12
N ARG A 22 -7.36 -35.09 -8.97
CA ARG A 22 -5.98 -35.44 -8.62
C ARG A 22 -5.44 -34.61 -7.46
N TYR A 23 -5.75 -33.31 -7.40
CA TYR A 23 -5.40 -32.49 -6.23
C TYR A 23 -6.07 -33.02 -4.96
N VAL A 24 -7.34 -33.41 -5.05
CA VAL A 24 -8.11 -33.99 -3.93
C VAL A 24 -7.58 -35.37 -3.52
N GLU A 25 -7.15 -36.19 -4.47
CA GLU A 25 -6.58 -37.53 -4.25
C GLU A 25 -5.24 -37.51 -3.49
N GLN A 26 -4.45 -36.44 -3.63
CA GLN A 26 -3.25 -36.21 -2.82
C GLN A 26 -3.57 -36.02 -1.32
N GLY A 27 -4.85 -35.82 -1.01
CA GLY A 27 -5.36 -35.70 0.35
C GLY A 27 -5.35 -34.28 0.88
N LYS A 28 -5.65 -34.17 2.17
CA LYS A 28 -5.69 -32.90 2.90
C LYS A 28 -4.28 -32.29 2.96
N GLY A 29 -4.07 -31.12 2.36
CA GLY A 29 -2.74 -30.50 2.36
C GLY A 29 -2.66 -29.13 1.68
N ILE A 30 -1.44 -28.60 1.63
CA ILE A 30 -1.09 -27.39 0.87
C ILE A 30 -0.32 -27.81 -0.39
N LEU A 31 -0.76 -27.33 -1.54
CA LEU A 31 -0.08 -27.48 -2.82
C LEU A 31 0.65 -26.19 -3.18
N HIS A 32 1.93 -26.34 -3.50
CA HIS A 32 2.76 -25.26 -4.01
C HIS A 32 2.58 -25.08 -5.52
N PRO A 33 2.97 -23.92 -6.08
CA PRO A 33 2.77 -23.62 -7.51
C PRO A 33 3.38 -24.67 -8.44
N ASN A 34 4.55 -25.21 -8.10
CA ASN A 34 5.19 -26.26 -8.89
C ASN A 34 4.30 -27.51 -8.95
N ASN A 35 3.75 -27.95 -7.82
CA ASN A 35 2.83 -29.10 -7.77
C ASN A 35 1.57 -28.85 -8.62
N LEU A 36 1.04 -27.61 -8.61
CA LEU A 36 -0.13 -27.26 -9.41
C LEU A 36 0.15 -27.41 -10.91
N ILE A 37 1.33 -26.95 -11.36
CA ILE A 37 1.77 -27.02 -12.75
C ILE A 37 2.14 -28.46 -13.14
N ASP A 38 2.83 -29.19 -12.26
CA ASP A 38 3.25 -30.56 -12.51
C ASP A 38 2.04 -31.49 -12.69
N GLU A 39 0.99 -31.33 -11.89
CA GLU A 39 -0.24 -32.11 -12.06
C GLU A 39 -0.99 -31.75 -13.34
N LEU A 40 -0.98 -30.49 -13.78
CA LEU A 40 -1.50 -30.09 -15.09
C LEU A 40 -0.75 -30.82 -16.21
N ASP A 41 0.55 -31.01 -16.06
CA ASP A 41 1.41 -31.73 -17.01
C ASP A 41 1.28 -33.25 -16.92
N ASN A 42 0.71 -33.77 -15.85
CA ASN A 42 0.49 -35.20 -15.71
C ASN A 42 -0.95 -35.62 -16.03
N ILE A 43 -1.81 -34.68 -16.44
CA ILE A 43 -3.19 -35.01 -16.86
C ILE A 43 -3.16 -35.90 -18.12
N VAL A 44 -3.89 -37.01 -18.03
CA VAL A 44 -4.22 -37.86 -19.16
C VAL A 44 -5.41 -37.22 -19.89
N CYS A 45 -5.15 -36.50 -20.98
CA CYS A 45 -6.18 -35.93 -21.85
C CYS A 45 -5.65 -35.80 -23.29
N ASP A 46 -6.53 -35.52 -24.25
CA ASP A 46 -6.15 -35.30 -25.65
C ASP A 46 -5.13 -34.15 -25.76
N ASP A 47 -4.10 -34.33 -26.60
CA ASP A 47 -3.01 -33.35 -26.77
C ASP A 47 -3.54 -31.94 -27.10
N ALA A 48 -4.62 -31.85 -27.89
CA ALA A 48 -5.26 -30.58 -28.25
C ALA A 48 -5.91 -29.88 -27.04
N ALA A 49 -6.58 -30.63 -26.16
CA ALA A 49 -7.18 -30.07 -24.94
C ALA A 49 -6.10 -29.65 -23.94
N ARG A 50 -5.03 -30.44 -23.83
CA ARG A 50 -3.87 -30.13 -22.98
C ARG A 50 -3.15 -28.86 -23.44
N LEU A 51 -2.91 -28.71 -24.74
CA LEU A 51 -2.33 -27.51 -25.33
C LEU A 51 -3.21 -26.28 -25.08
N SER A 52 -4.53 -26.41 -25.26
CA SER A 52 -5.47 -25.31 -25.02
C SER A 52 -5.49 -24.83 -23.56
N LEU A 53 -5.30 -25.74 -22.59
CA LEU A 53 -5.21 -25.36 -21.18
C LEU A 53 -3.85 -24.76 -20.82
N ARG A 54 -2.76 -25.24 -21.44
CA ARG A 54 -1.39 -24.74 -21.24
C ARG A 54 -1.16 -23.35 -21.82
N GLU A 55 -1.77 -23.06 -22.95
CA GLU A 55 -1.64 -21.76 -23.64
C GLU A 55 -2.83 -20.84 -23.37
N GLY A 56 -3.91 -21.38 -22.81
CA GLY A 56 -5.14 -20.64 -22.53
C GLY A 56 -5.15 -19.84 -21.23
N PRO A 57 -6.28 -19.20 -20.94
CA PRO A 57 -6.44 -18.29 -19.80
C PRO A 57 -6.24 -18.97 -18.45
N PHE A 58 -6.42 -20.29 -18.36
CA PHE A 58 -6.27 -21.05 -17.12
C PHE A 58 -4.82 -21.23 -16.70
N SER A 59 -3.91 -21.41 -17.65
CA SER A 59 -2.47 -21.47 -17.40
C SER A 59 -1.96 -20.18 -16.78
N GLU A 60 -2.47 -19.02 -17.21
CA GLU A 60 -2.15 -17.74 -16.57
C GLU A 60 -2.62 -17.70 -15.11
N VAL A 61 -3.81 -18.24 -14.83
CA VAL A 61 -4.35 -18.31 -13.46
C VAL A 61 -3.49 -19.21 -12.58
N LEU A 62 -3.13 -20.40 -13.07
CA LEU A 62 -2.26 -21.33 -12.34
C LEU A 62 -0.85 -20.76 -12.13
N LYS A 63 -0.28 -20.07 -13.12
CA LYS A 63 1.01 -19.38 -12.96
C LYS A 63 0.96 -18.22 -11.96
N ALA A 64 -0.19 -17.56 -11.86
CA ALA A 64 -0.42 -16.52 -10.86
C ALA A 64 -0.79 -17.08 -9.48
N ALA A 65 -1.16 -18.35 -9.38
CA ALA A 65 -1.48 -19.01 -8.12
C ALA A 65 -0.23 -19.14 -7.24
N HIS A 66 -0.34 -18.75 -5.96
CA HIS A 66 0.77 -18.81 -5.00
C HIS A 66 0.73 -20.05 -4.12
N GLU A 67 -0.46 -20.52 -3.79
CA GLU A 67 -0.70 -21.75 -3.07
C GLU A 67 -2.14 -22.18 -3.32
N ALA A 68 -2.38 -23.48 -3.25
CA ALA A 68 -3.72 -24.03 -3.14
C ALA A 68 -3.82 -24.87 -1.86
N ILE A 69 -4.97 -24.80 -1.21
CA ILE A 69 -5.30 -25.59 -0.03
C ILE A 69 -6.34 -26.60 -0.47
N VAL A 70 -6.09 -27.86 -0.13
CA VAL A 70 -6.99 -28.97 -0.44
C VAL A 70 -7.65 -29.42 0.87
N LEU A 71 -8.96 -29.19 0.97
CA LEU A 71 -9.83 -29.77 1.99
C LEU A 71 -10.97 -30.48 1.27
N PRO A 72 -10.85 -31.79 0.99
CA PRO A 72 -11.83 -32.52 0.19
C PRO A 72 -13.28 -32.28 0.67
N PRO A 73 -14.24 -31.95 -0.22
CA PRO A 73 -14.14 -31.88 -1.68
C PRO A 73 -13.76 -30.50 -2.26
N PHE A 74 -13.29 -29.57 -1.42
CA PHE A 74 -12.98 -28.19 -1.80
C PHE A 74 -11.49 -27.97 -2.08
N VAL A 75 -11.21 -27.19 -3.12
CA VAL A 75 -9.88 -26.68 -3.43
C VAL A 75 -9.93 -25.15 -3.39
N ALA A 76 -9.25 -24.54 -2.43
CA ALA A 76 -9.14 -23.08 -2.33
C ALA A 76 -7.79 -22.63 -2.87
N VAL A 77 -7.76 -21.63 -3.75
CA VAL A 77 -6.56 -21.16 -4.43
C VAL A 77 -6.37 -19.68 -4.12
N SER A 78 -5.15 -19.32 -3.70
CA SER A 78 -4.73 -17.92 -3.63
C SER A 78 -4.03 -17.52 -4.92
N ILE A 79 -4.54 -16.45 -5.54
CA ILE A 79 -4.10 -16.00 -6.86
C ILE A 79 -3.57 -14.58 -6.71
N ARG A 80 -2.40 -14.32 -7.28
CA ARG A 80 -1.74 -13.02 -7.23
C ARG A 80 -1.46 -12.54 -8.66
N PRO A 81 -2.46 -11.93 -9.34
CA PRO A 81 -2.31 -11.52 -10.73
C PRO A 81 -1.24 -10.46 -10.93
N ARG A 82 -1.02 -9.61 -9.92
CA ARG A 82 -0.01 -8.55 -9.95
C ARG A 82 0.47 -8.22 -8.53
N PRO A 83 1.66 -7.61 -8.37
CA PRO A 83 2.17 -7.21 -7.07
C PRO A 83 1.19 -6.31 -6.31
N GLY A 84 0.82 -6.71 -5.09
CA GLY A 84 -0.09 -5.98 -4.21
C GLY A 84 -1.58 -6.25 -4.43
N VAL A 85 -1.96 -7.14 -5.36
CA VAL A 85 -3.35 -7.58 -5.55
C VAL A 85 -3.44 -9.09 -5.37
N TRP A 86 -4.40 -9.50 -4.53
CA TRP A 86 -4.69 -10.87 -4.21
C TRP A 86 -6.17 -11.14 -4.45
N GLU A 87 -6.46 -12.30 -5.02
CA GLU A 87 -7.81 -12.81 -5.22
C GLU A 87 -7.84 -14.26 -4.70
N PHE A 88 -8.91 -14.61 -4.00
CA PHE A 88 -9.06 -15.94 -3.40
C PHE A 88 -10.29 -16.61 -3.98
N VAL A 89 -10.14 -17.85 -4.41
CA VAL A 89 -11.19 -18.58 -5.09
C VAL A 89 -11.30 -19.98 -4.51
N ARG A 90 -12.51 -20.44 -4.23
CA ARG A 90 -12.82 -21.82 -3.86
C ARG A 90 -13.52 -22.52 -5.01
N VAL A 91 -13.08 -23.74 -5.29
CA VAL A 91 -13.74 -24.64 -6.23
C VAL A 91 -14.28 -25.84 -5.47
N ASP A 92 -15.58 -26.09 -5.59
CA ASP A 92 -16.19 -27.35 -5.20
C ASP A 92 -16.00 -28.36 -6.33
N VAL A 93 -15.19 -29.40 -6.10
CA VAL A 93 -14.88 -30.39 -7.14
C VAL A 93 -16.10 -31.27 -7.46
N SER A 94 -17.01 -31.47 -6.51
CA SER A 94 -18.22 -32.28 -6.68
C SER A 94 -19.29 -31.58 -7.51
N GLN A 95 -19.48 -30.28 -7.28
CA GLN A 95 -20.49 -29.47 -7.98
C GLN A 95 -19.93 -28.63 -9.14
N LEU A 96 -18.61 -28.54 -9.25
CA LEU A 96 -17.87 -27.68 -10.20
C LEU A 96 -18.30 -26.22 -10.14
N LYS A 97 -18.52 -25.75 -8.91
CA LYS A 97 -18.92 -24.39 -8.61
C LYS A 97 -17.71 -23.59 -8.14
N VAL A 98 -17.55 -22.40 -8.71
CA VAL A 98 -16.50 -21.45 -8.31
C VAL A 98 -17.11 -20.34 -7.46
N GLU A 99 -16.53 -20.14 -6.29
CA GLU A 99 -16.91 -19.09 -5.35
C GLU A 99 -15.70 -18.21 -5.06
N GLU A 100 -15.92 -16.90 -5.04
CA GLU A 100 -14.90 -15.95 -4.59
C GLU A 100 -14.91 -15.91 -3.07
N LEU A 101 -13.71 -15.93 -2.46
CA LEU A 101 -13.53 -15.86 -1.03
C LEU A 101 -12.99 -14.50 -0.60
N THR A 102 -13.43 -14.05 0.56
CA THR A 102 -12.75 -12.98 1.30
C THR A 102 -11.45 -13.49 1.92
N VAL A 103 -10.57 -12.56 2.32
CA VAL A 103 -9.31 -12.89 3.02
C VAL A 103 -9.58 -13.73 4.27
N SER A 104 -10.59 -13.35 5.05
CA SER A 104 -10.96 -14.05 6.29
C SER A 104 -11.46 -15.47 6.03
N GLU A 105 -12.28 -15.67 4.99
CA GLU A 105 -12.76 -17.00 4.61
C GLU A 105 -11.63 -17.91 4.12
N TYR A 106 -10.69 -17.35 3.35
CA TYR A 106 -9.51 -18.10 2.89
C TYR A 106 -8.59 -18.48 4.06
N LEU A 107 -8.33 -17.56 5.01
CA LEU A 107 -7.52 -17.85 6.19
C LEU A 107 -8.18 -18.90 7.09
N ARG A 108 -9.51 -18.84 7.25
CA ARG A 108 -10.28 -19.87 7.96
C ARG A 108 -10.07 -21.26 7.35
N PHE A 109 -10.00 -21.33 6.02
CA PHE A 109 -9.72 -22.58 5.31
C PHE A 109 -8.31 -23.11 5.60
N LYS A 110 -7.32 -22.23 5.85
CA LYS A 110 -5.98 -22.63 6.34
C LYS A 110 -6.00 -23.12 7.78
N GLU A 111 -6.80 -22.51 8.64
CA GLU A 111 -6.93 -22.92 10.04
C GLU A 111 -7.57 -24.32 10.13
N GLU A 112 -8.66 -24.55 9.40
CA GLU A 112 -9.32 -25.87 9.32
C GLU A 112 -8.39 -26.97 8.76
N LEU A 113 -7.41 -26.59 7.94
CA LEU A 113 -6.37 -27.51 7.49
C LEU A 113 -5.54 -28.08 8.64
N VAL A 114 -5.23 -27.28 9.65
CA VAL A 114 -4.41 -27.71 10.80
C VAL A 114 -5.28 -28.31 11.89
N ASP A 115 -6.33 -27.60 12.28
CA ASP A 115 -7.15 -27.95 13.45
C ASP A 115 -8.13 -29.09 13.16
N GLY A 116 -8.32 -29.44 11.88
CA GLY A 116 -9.33 -30.39 11.45
C GLY A 116 -10.73 -29.77 11.41
N PRO A 117 -11.71 -30.46 10.79
CA PRO A 117 -13.10 -30.12 11.03
C PRO A 117 -13.32 -30.29 12.52
N THR A 118 -13.76 -29.24 13.21
CA THR A 118 -14.13 -29.31 14.64
C THR A 118 -15.27 -30.31 14.78
N SER A 119 -14.87 -31.55 14.98
CA SER A 119 -15.77 -32.68 15.02
C SER A 119 -16.57 -32.55 16.31
N HIS A 120 -17.90 -32.42 16.18
CA HIS A 120 -18.89 -32.40 17.26
C HIS A 120 -19.11 -31.11 18.05
N VAL A 121 -18.55 -29.98 17.63
CA VAL A 121 -19.02 -28.69 18.14
C VAL A 121 -20.04 -28.15 17.15
N SER A 122 -21.31 -28.04 17.58
CA SER A 122 -22.40 -27.45 16.77
C SER A 122 -21.86 -26.26 15.97
N MET A 123 -22.18 -26.15 14.68
CA MET A 123 -21.76 -25.03 13.81
C MET A 123 -21.93 -23.66 14.48
N THR A 124 -22.92 -23.54 15.38
CA THR A 124 -23.15 -22.37 16.24
C THR A 124 -22.00 -22.06 17.20
N LEU A 125 -21.45 -23.06 17.89
CA LEU A 125 -20.38 -22.90 18.88
C LEU A 125 -18.99 -22.78 18.21
N PHE A 126 -18.76 -23.41 17.05
CA PHE A 126 -17.57 -23.13 16.23
C PHE A 126 -17.58 -21.71 15.69
N CYS A 127 -18.72 -21.23 15.17
CA CYS A 127 -18.90 -19.84 14.74
C CYS A 127 -18.74 -18.85 15.90
N LEU A 128 -19.21 -19.20 17.10
CA LEU A 128 -18.99 -18.41 18.33
C LEU A 128 -17.50 -18.34 18.69
N MET A 129 -16.77 -19.47 18.58
CA MET A 129 -15.34 -19.53 18.87
C MET A 129 -14.51 -18.79 17.81
N THR A 130 -14.93 -18.80 16.54
CA THR A 130 -14.29 -17.99 15.48
C THR A 130 -14.60 -16.50 15.62
N LEU A 131 -15.79 -16.12 16.13
CA LEU A 131 -16.08 -14.74 16.55
C LEU A 131 -15.18 -14.26 17.69
N MET A 132 -14.61 -15.19 18.48
CA MET A 132 -13.63 -14.88 19.53
C MET A 132 -12.18 -14.91 19.05
N CYS A 133 -11.90 -15.43 17.84
CA CYS A 133 -10.56 -15.34 17.27
C CYS A 133 -10.24 -13.89 16.92
N LEU A 134 -9.12 -13.40 17.46
CA LEU A 134 -8.68 -12.02 17.23
C LEU A 134 -8.32 -11.83 15.75
N SER A 135 -9.18 -11.11 15.02
CA SER A 135 -8.90 -10.66 13.66
C SER A 135 -8.24 -9.27 13.69
N LEU A 136 -6.97 -9.19 13.30
CA LEU A 136 -6.26 -7.91 13.20
C LEU A 136 -6.56 -7.23 11.84
N ILE A 137 -7.36 -6.17 11.86
CA ILE A 137 -7.72 -5.39 10.65
C ILE A 137 -7.17 -3.97 10.78
N LEU A 138 -6.13 -3.65 9.99
CA LEU A 138 -5.48 -2.33 9.95
C LEU A 138 -6.02 -1.40 8.84
N SER A 139 -6.97 -1.87 8.03
CA SER A 139 -7.55 -1.05 6.95
C SER A 139 -8.26 0.22 7.46
N PRO A 140 -9.07 0.18 8.55
CA PRO A 140 -9.73 1.38 9.09
C PRO A 140 -8.75 2.43 9.61
N SER A 141 -7.67 2.03 10.30
CA SER A 141 -6.69 2.96 10.88
C SER A 141 -5.89 3.72 9.82
N THR A 142 -5.86 3.20 8.59
CA THR A 142 -5.13 3.78 7.46
C THR A 142 -6.06 4.42 6.43
N ALA A 143 -7.37 4.50 6.68
CA ALA A 143 -8.35 5.04 5.74
C ALA A 143 -8.15 6.53 5.43
N GLY A 144 -7.61 7.30 6.37
CA GLY A 144 -7.28 8.71 6.19
C GLY A 144 -6.04 8.96 5.33
N PHE A 145 -5.25 7.93 5.01
CA PHE A 145 -4.05 8.07 4.21
C PHE A 145 -4.35 7.74 2.74
N PRO A 146 -3.88 8.57 1.79
CA PRO A 146 -4.01 8.28 0.37
C PRO A 146 -3.21 7.01 0.02
N ARG A 147 -3.80 6.12 -0.79
CA ARG A 147 -3.17 4.85 -1.19
C ARG A 147 -2.78 4.87 -2.67
N PRO A 148 -1.51 4.60 -3.01
CA PRO A 148 -1.12 4.37 -4.40
C PRO A 148 -1.78 3.08 -4.93
N THR A 149 -2.37 3.14 -6.12
CA THR A 149 -3.05 1.99 -6.76
C THR A 149 -2.18 1.30 -7.83
N ARG A 150 -1.06 1.92 -8.21
CA ARG A 150 -0.11 1.40 -9.19
C ARG A 150 0.97 0.59 -8.50
N SER A 151 1.25 -0.61 -9.00
CA SER A 151 2.31 -1.47 -8.50
C SER A 151 3.70 -0.82 -8.59
N SER A 152 3.93 0.04 -9.59
CA SER A 152 5.18 0.81 -9.72
C SER A 152 5.42 1.84 -8.62
N SER A 153 4.39 2.17 -7.82
CA SER A 153 4.52 3.07 -6.68
C SER A 153 4.94 2.37 -5.38
N ILE A 154 4.99 1.03 -5.37
CA ILE A 154 5.49 0.26 -4.23
C ILE A 154 6.96 0.63 -3.99
N GLY A 155 7.30 0.99 -2.75
CA GLY A 155 8.64 1.47 -2.38
C GLY A 155 8.85 2.99 -2.54
N ASN A 156 7.95 3.71 -3.23
CA ASN A 156 8.07 5.15 -3.51
C ASN A 156 7.11 6.01 -2.66
N GLY A 157 6.86 5.60 -1.40
CA GLY A 157 5.86 6.21 -0.53
C GLY A 157 6.10 7.70 -0.24
N VAL A 158 7.34 8.10 -0.01
CA VAL A 158 7.72 9.51 0.25
C VAL A 158 7.42 10.39 -0.95
N GLN A 159 7.74 9.95 -2.17
CA GLN A 159 7.44 10.73 -3.38
C GLN A 159 5.94 10.91 -3.59
N PHE A 160 5.16 9.86 -3.34
CA PHE A 160 3.70 9.91 -3.41
C PHE A 160 3.12 10.86 -2.35
N LEU A 161 3.61 10.75 -1.11
CA LEU A 161 3.18 11.62 -0.01
C LEU A 161 3.55 13.08 -0.28
N ASN A 162 4.77 13.36 -0.75
CA ASN A 162 5.20 14.70 -1.13
C ASN A 162 4.26 15.29 -2.20
N ARG A 163 3.97 14.54 -3.26
CA ARG A 163 3.02 14.99 -4.30
C ARG A 163 1.62 15.26 -3.72
N HIS A 164 1.15 14.39 -2.84
CA HIS A 164 -0.16 14.55 -2.20
C HIS A 164 -0.20 15.79 -1.29
N LEU A 165 0.79 15.96 -0.41
CA LEU A 165 0.92 17.11 0.48
C LEU A 165 1.07 18.41 -0.32
N SER A 166 1.94 18.44 -1.33
CA SER A 166 2.09 19.59 -2.24
C SER A 166 0.74 19.96 -2.88
N SER A 167 0.04 18.98 -3.47
CA SER A 167 -1.27 19.24 -4.08
C SER A 167 -2.31 19.75 -3.08
N ASN A 168 -2.27 19.29 -1.82
CA ASN A 168 -3.21 19.73 -0.79
C ASN A 168 -2.89 21.19 -0.36
N MET A 169 -1.61 21.49 -0.13
CA MET A 169 -1.14 22.84 0.22
C MET A 169 -1.49 23.88 -0.85
N PHE A 170 -1.43 23.53 -2.15
CA PHE A 170 -1.78 24.46 -3.23
C PHE A 170 -3.29 24.70 -3.38
N ARG A 171 -4.13 23.75 -2.97
CA ARG A 171 -5.60 23.88 -3.14
C ARG A 171 -6.25 24.71 -2.05
N ASN A 172 -5.70 24.67 -0.84
CA ASN A 172 -6.31 25.30 0.33
C ASN A 172 -5.28 26.22 1.02
N LYS A 173 -5.37 27.54 0.85
CA LYS A 173 -4.45 28.49 1.53
C LYS A 173 -4.50 28.37 3.06
N ASP A 174 -5.65 27.98 3.60
CA ASP A 174 -5.84 27.73 5.04
C ASP A 174 -5.10 26.46 5.51
N THR A 175 -4.63 25.59 4.61
CA THR A 175 -3.85 24.37 4.98
C THR A 175 -2.36 24.61 5.20
N LEU A 176 -1.88 25.86 5.12
CA LEU A 176 -0.49 26.20 5.43
C LEU A 176 -0.25 26.42 6.93
N GLU A 177 -1.30 26.48 7.74
CA GLU A 177 -1.22 26.64 9.19
C GLU A 177 -0.46 25.50 9.88
N PRO A 178 -0.69 24.20 9.55
CA PRO A 178 0.14 23.10 10.04
C PRO A 178 1.62 23.23 9.70
N LEU A 179 1.97 23.78 8.53
CA LEU A 179 3.35 24.02 8.15
C LEU A 179 3.97 25.14 9.00
N LEU A 180 3.22 26.22 9.22
CA LEU A 180 3.66 27.30 10.10
C LEU A 180 3.88 26.80 11.54
N ASP A 181 2.93 26.03 12.08
CA ASP A 181 3.02 25.48 13.43
C ASP A 181 4.16 24.47 13.55
N PHE A 182 4.37 23.64 12.52
CA PHE A 182 5.55 22.80 12.42
C PHE A 182 6.80 23.66 12.56
N LEU A 183 7.01 24.67 11.73
CA LEU A 183 8.22 25.52 11.78
C LEU A 183 8.42 26.24 13.13
N ARG A 184 7.36 26.57 13.86
CA ARG A 184 7.42 27.25 15.17
C ARG A 184 7.78 26.32 16.34
N VAL A 185 7.36 25.06 16.29
CA VAL A 185 7.57 24.09 17.39
C VAL A 185 9.01 23.57 17.44
N HIS A 186 9.79 23.74 16.37
CA HIS A 186 11.18 23.26 16.32
C HIS A 186 12.12 24.07 17.20
N LYS A 187 12.44 23.51 18.37
CA LYS A 187 13.40 24.06 19.32
C LYS A 187 14.50 23.05 19.65
N TYR A 188 15.74 23.52 19.80
CA TYR A 188 16.85 22.72 20.30
C TYR A 188 17.47 23.44 21.50
N LYS A 189 17.59 22.74 22.65
CA LYS A 189 18.08 23.34 23.91
C LYS A 189 17.37 24.66 24.27
N GLY A 190 16.06 24.75 24.03
CA GLY A 190 15.25 25.95 24.29
C GLY A 190 15.35 27.05 23.22
N HIS A 191 16.23 26.95 22.23
CA HIS A 191 16.42 27.93 21.17
C HIS A 191 15.57 27.56 19.95
N ALA A 192 14.88 28.55 19.37
CA ALA A 192 14.07 28.35 18.16
C ALA A 192 14.97 28.16 16.93
N LEU A 193 14.71 27.09 16.17
CA LEU A 193 15.53 26.75 15.01
C LEU A 193 15.08 27.49 13.74
N MET A 194 13.78 27.49 13.45
CA MET A 194 13.24 28.03 12.20
C MET A 194 12.49 29.35 12.43
N LEU A 195 11.38 29.33 13.15
CA LEU A 195 10.59 30.52 13.44
C LEU A 195 10.41 30.70 14.93
N ASN A 196 10.46 31.94 15.40
CA ASN A 196 10.17 32.30 16.79
C ASN A 196 8.71 32.76 16.96
N ASP A 197 8.34 33.11 18.19
CA ASP A 197 6.96 33.43 18.58
C ASP A 197 6.41 34.75 17.98
N ARG A 198 7.23 35.51 17.23
CA ARG A 198 6.82 36.74 16.53
C ARG A 198 5.96 36.45 15.29
N ILE A 199 6.16 35.28 14.65
CA ILE A 199 5.39 34.87 13.46
C ILE A 199 4.24 33.98 13.90
N LYS A 200 3.01 34.54 13.90
CA LYS A 200 1.79 33.87 14.37
C LYS A 200 0.81 33.49 13.25
N SER A 201 1.06 33.94 12.02
CA SER A 201 0.15 33.71 10.89
C SER A 201 0.94 33.60 9.59
N VAL A 202 0.35 32.92 8.60
CA VAL A 202 0.95 32.72 7.27
C VAL A 202 1.23 34.06 6.58
N SER A 203 0.33 35.04 6.71
CA SER A 203 0.52 36.39 6.19
C SER A 203 1.73 37.12 6.80
N ARG A 204 2.01 36.89 8.09
CA ARG A 204 3.19 37.47 8.75
C ARG A 204 4.46 36.76 8.34
N LEU A 205 4.40 35.44 8.12
CA LEU A 205 5.51 34.68 7.57
C LEU A 205 5.90 35.19 6.19
N GLN A 206 4.93 35.35 5.28
CA GLN A 206 5.17 35.91 3.95
C GLN A 206 5.78 37.31 4.01
N SER A 207 5.24 38.18 4.87
CA SER A 207 5.76 39.54 5.04
C SER A 207 7.18 39.55 5.62
N ALA A 208 7.50 38.63 6.53
CA ALA A 208 8.83 38.49 7.11
C ALA A 208 9.84 37.94 6.10
N LEU A 209 9.44 36.96 5.28
CA LEU A 209 10.27 36.39 4.22
C LEU A 209 10.64 37.45 3.17
N LEU A 210 9.66 38.24 2.70
CA LEU A 210 9.92 39.33 1.75
C LEU A 210 10.90 40.37 2.31
N LYS A 211 10.75 40.74 3.59
CA LYS A 211 11.69 41.66 4.26
C LYS A 211 13.08 41.07 4.41
N ALA A 212 13.18 39.78 4.70
CA ALA A 212 14.45 39.08 4.82
C ALA A 212 15.16 38.99 3.46
N GLU A 213 14.44 38.68 2.38
CA GLU A 213 14.96 38.64 1.01
C GLU A 213 15.45 40.02 0.54
N GLU A 214 14.65 41.07 0.77
CA GLU A 214 15.04 42.46 0.47
C GLU A 214 16.26 42.91 1.29
N TYR A 215 16.42 42.38 2.50
CA TYR A 215 17.58 42.68 3.35
C TYR A 215 18.83 41.93 2.90
N ILE A 216 18.74 40.62 2.64
CA ILE A 216 19.86 39.80 2.17
C ILE A 216 20.36 40.28 0.81
N SER A 217 19.47 40.65 -0.12
CA SER A 217 19.85 41.11 -1.46
C SER A 217 20.72 42.37 -1.47
N LYS A 218 20.76 43.12 -0.36
CA LYS A 218 21.61 44.32 -0.17
C LYS A 218 22.97 44.00 0.45
N LEU A 219 23.17 42.79 0.98
CA LEU A 219 24.41 42.38 1.61
C LEU A 219 25.38 41.75 0.58
N PRO A 220 26.70 41.89 0.80
CA PRO A 220 27.70 41.11 0.08
C PRO A 220 27.46 39.59 0.23
N SER A 221 27.78 38.81 -0.80
CA SER A 221 27.62 37.33 -0.78
C SER A 221 28.45 36.64 0.31
N GLU A 222 29.52 37.27 0.78
CA GLU A 222 30.44 36.74 1.78
C GLU A 222 30.08 37.15 3.23
N THR A 223 28.97 37.87 3.43
CA THR A 223 28.57 38.33 4.76
C THR A 223 28.19 37.14 5.66
N LEU A 224 28.85 37.03 6.81
CA LEU A 224 28.59 35.97 7.78
C LEU A 224 27.25 36.16 8.47
N TYR A 225 26.55 35.07 8.75
CA TYR A 225 25.24 35.11 9.42
C TYR A 225 25.26 35.88 10.75
N THR A 226 26.33 35.73 11.53
CA THR A 226 26.53 36.41 12.82
C THR A 226 26.43 37.93 12.72
N GLU A 227 26.67 38.51 11.53
CA GLU A 227 26.61 39.96 11.31
C GLU A 227 25.17 40.49 11.21
N PHE A 228 24.22 39.64 10.79
CA PHE A 228 22.82 40.03 10.61
C PHE A 228 21.81 39.18 11.39
N GLU A 229 22.30 38.25 12.21
CA GLU A 229 21.49 37.38 13.06
C GLU A 229 20.49 38.16 13.92
N TYR A 230 20.93 39.22 14.59
CA TYR A 230 20.05 40.02 15.45
C TYR A 230 18.88 40.62 14.67
N THR A 231 19.14 41.08 13.43
CA THR A 231 18.12 41.60 12.53
C THR A 231 17.12 40.50 12.17
N PHE A 232 17.60 39.29 11.85
CA PHE A 232 16.77 38.13 11.49
C PHE A 232 15.91 37.64 12.66
N GLN A 233 16.46 37.58 13.86
CA GLN A 233 15.71 37.27 15.07
C GLN A 233 14.62 38.32 15.34
N GLY A 234 14.91 39.60 15.04
CA GLY A 234 13.93 40.69 15.08
C GLY A 234 12.77 40.52 14.09
N MET A 235 13.05 39.99 12.89
CA MET A 235 12.04 39.66 11.88
C MET A 235 11.24 38.38 12.19
N GLY A 236 11.74 37.54 13.10
CA GLY A 236 11.05 36.34 13.57
C GLY A 236 11.72 35.02 13.21
N PHE A 237 12.92 35.05 12.63
CA PHE A 237 13.67 33.86 12.23
C PHE A 237 14.55 33.33 13.37
N GLY A 238 14.66 32.01 13.46
CA GLY A 238 15.52 31.30 14.39
C GLY A 238 16.96 31.18 13.89
N GLU A 239 17.84 30.74 14.78
CA GLU A 239 19.30 30.70 14.58
C GLU A 239 19.72 29.85 13.36
N ARG A 240 18.92 28.83 13.00
CA ARG A 240 19.27 27.90 11.91
C ARG A 240 18.87 28.38 10.52
N VAL A 241 17.98 29.37 10.38
CA VAL A 241 17.54 29.85 9.06
C VAL A 241 18.70 30.49 8.30
N GLY A 242 19.56 31.25 8.97
CA GLY A 242 20.65 31.92 8.26
C GLY A 242 21.96 31.14 8.15
N GLY A 243 22.10 29.99 8.83
CA GLY A 243 23.18 29.04 8.53
C GLY A 243 23.13 28.49 7.10
N TYR A 244 21.93 28.46 6.49
CA TYR A 244 21.72 28.12 5.07
C TYR A 244 21.95 29.31 4.12
N CYS A 245 21.84 30.55 4.60
CA CYS A 245 22.11 31.75 3.80
C CYS A 245 23.63 32.00 3.64
N SER A 246 24.44 31.66 4.63
CA SER A 246 25.91 31.83 4.59
C SER A 246 26.65 30.82 3.71
N SER A 247 26.00 29.77 3.22
CA SER A 247 26.61 28.73 2.35
C SER A 247 26.45 28.98 0.85
N GLY A 248 26.00 30.17 0.43
CA GLY A 248 25.87 30.54 -0.98
C GLY A 248 24.68 29.90 -1.72
N THR A 249 23.77 29.23 -1.01
CA THR A 249 22.52 28.69 -1.57
C THR A 249 21.35 29.61 -1.23
N GLY A 250 21.24 30.73 -1.93
CA GLY A 250 20.12 31.69 -1.82
C GLY A 250 18.75 31.13 -2.26
N ASP A 251 18.67 29.88 -2.69
CA ASP A 251 17.46 29.28 -3.27
C ASP A 251 16.41 28.83 -2.23
N ASP A 252 16.80 28.57 -0.98
CA ASP A 252 15.88 27.96 0.00
C ASP A 252 14.90 28.97 0.63
N ALA A 253 15.28 30.25 0.76
CA ALA A 253 14.34 31.31 1.16
C ALA A 253 13.26 31.55 0.09
N SER A 254 13.67 31.47 -1.19
CA SER A 254 12.81 31.60 -2.37
C SER A 254 11.85 30.41 -2.53
N SER A 255 12.25 29.22 -2.06
CA SER A 255 11.43 28.00 -2.14
C SER A 255 10.13 28.07 -1.32
N LEU A 256 10.08 28.92 -0.28
CA LEU A 256 8.90 29.15 0.56
C LEU A 256 8.01 30.31 0.06
N GLY A 257 8.52 31.13 -0.88
CA GLY A 257 7.86 32.34 -1.38
C GLY A 257 7.19 32.20 -2.75
N HIS A 258 7.52 31.16 -3.53
CA HIS A 258 6.96 31.01 -4.87
C HIS A 258 5.52 30.47 -4.88
N THR A 259 4.55 31.39 -4.95
CA THR A 259 3.28 31.11 -5.64
C THR A 259 3.53 31.22 -7.16
N PRO A 260 3.17 30.22 -7.99
CA PRO A 260 3.29 30.37 -9.43
C PRO A 260 2.29 31.43 -9.89
N SER A 261 2.81 32.53 -10.45
CA SER A 261 2.02 33.49 -11.22
C SER A 261 1.43 32.78 -12.44
N SER A 262 0.14 33.04 -12.69
CA SER A 262 -0.62 32.58 -13.86
C SER A 262 0.00 33.01 -15.18
#